data_AF-A0A382GCP2-F1
#
_entry.id   AF-A0A382GCP2-F1
#
_cell.length_a   1.000
_cell.length_b   1.000
_cell.length_c   1.000
_cell.angle_alpha   90.00
_cell.angle_beta   90.00
_cell.angle_gamma   90.00
#
_symmetry.space_group_name_H-M   'P 1'
#
loop_
_entity.id
_entity.type
_entity.pdbx_description
1 polymer ?
#
loop_
_entity_poly.entity_id
_entity_poly.type
_entity_poly.pdbx_seq_one_letter_code
_entity_poly.pdbx_strand_id
1 'polypeptide(L)'
;MFKKIIQLFIASAVFVSMAASVDARSLDEILSSGVLKMGVNPGLPPLAKYDDKNDLVGFDPDIGAKLAEMLGVKLELVKVGSP
;
A
#
# COMPACT_ATOMS: atom_id res chain seq x y z
N MET A 1 -9.81 -8.31 -43.15
CA MET A 1 -8.49 -8.28 -42.48
C MET A 1 -8.19 -6.93 -41.84
N PHE A 2 -8.43 -5.81 -42.53
CA PHE A 2 -8.21 -4.44 -42.01
C PHE A 2 -8.90 -4.12 -40.66
N LYS A 3 -10.16 -4.54 -40.47
CA LYS A 3 -10.87 -4.36 -39.18
C LYS A 3 -10.20 -5.09 -38.00
N LYS A 4 -9.62 -6.26 -38.23
CA LYS A 4 -8.90 -7.04 -37.18
C LYS A 4 -7.60 -6.35 -36.78
N ILE A 5 -6.91 -5.73 -37.74
CA ILE A 5 -5.68 -4.96 -37.50
C ILE A 5 -6.00 -3.70 -36.68
N ILE A 6 -7.09 -2.99 -37.01
CA ILE A 6 -7.56 -1.82 -36.25
C ILE A 6 -7.97 -2.21 -34.83
N GLN A 7 -8.70 -3.31 -34.65
CA GLN A 7 -9.08 -3.81 -33.32
C GLN A 7 -7.86 -4.21 -32.48
N LEU A 8 -6.84 -4.82 -33.10
CA LEU A 8 -5.60 -5.17 -32.41
C LEU A 8 -4.79 -3.92 -32.00
N PHE A 9 -4.81 -2.87 -32.82
CA PHE A 9 -4.17 -1.59 -32.50
C PHE A 9 -4.85 -0.89 -31.32
N ILE A 10 -6.19 -0.90 -31.26
CA ILE A 10 -6.95 -0.30 -30.15
C ILE A 10 -6.69 -1.08 -28.85
N ALA A 11 -6.67 -2.41 -28.90
CA ALA A 11 -6.37 -3.24 -27.72
C ALA A 11 -4.94 -3.01 -27.19
N SER A 12 -3.97 -2.83 -28.08
CA SER A 12 -2.59 -2.48 -27.73
C SER A 12 -2.48 -1.10 -27.06
N ALA A 13 -3.18 -0.10 -27.58
CA ALA A 13 -3.17 1.26 -27.02
C ALA A 13 -3.73 1.31 -25.58
N VAL A 14 -4.76 0.50 -25.28
CA VAL A 14 -5.29 0.38 -23.91
C VAL A 14 -4.26 -0.24 -22.97
N PHE A 15 -3.52 -1.26 -23.43
CA PHE A 15 -2.50 -1.93 -22.61
C PHE A 15 -1.33 -1.00 -22.25
N VAL A 16 -0.89 -0.14 -23.18
CA VAL A 16 0.18 0.84 -22.92
C VAL A 16 -0.29 1.93 -21.95
N SER A 17 -1.57 2.32 -21.99
CA SER A 17 -2.12 3.31 -21.06
C SER A 17 -2.23 2.83 -19.60
N MET A 18 -2.08 1.53 -19.35
CA MET A 18 -2.07 0.97 -17.99
C MET A 18 -0.68 0.95 -17.34
N ALA A 19 0.37 1.40 -18.03
CA ALA A 19 1.69 1.63 -17.45
C ALA A 19 1.73 2.97 -16.70
N ALA A 20 0.83 3.15 -15.73
CA ALA A 20 0.95 4.25 -14.78
C ALA A 20 2.15 3.99 -13.86
N SER A 21 2.98 5.00 -13.63
CA SER A 21 3.99 4.95 -12.59
C SER A 21 3.30 4.79 -11.23
N VAL A 22 3.66 3.75 -10.49
CA VAL A 22 3.27 3.64 -9.08
C VAL A 22 4.27 4.48 -8.30
N ASP A 23 3.91 5.74 -8.08
CA ASP A 23 4.68 6.67 -7.28
C ASP A 23 4.36 6.49 -5.79
N ALA A 24 5.35 6.76 -4.94
CA ALA A 24 5.12 6.80 -3.50
C ALA A 24 4.19 7.97 -3.15
N ARG A 25 3.28 7.73 -2.21
CA ARG A 25 2.34 8.77 -1.78
C ARG A 25 3.08 9.91 -1.09
N SER A 26 2.71 11.14 -1.42
CA SER A 26 3.21 12.33 -0.71
C SER A 26 2.57 12.47 0.67
N LEU A 27 3.16 13.30 1.55
CA LEU A 27 2.54 13.61 2.84
C LEU A 27 1.16 14.25 2.66
N ASP A 28 1.01 15.17 1.71
CA ASP A 28 -0.27 15.83 1.43
C ASP A 28 -1.33 14.83 0.99
N GLU A 29 -0.97 13.84 0.18
CA GLU A 29 -1.89 12.76 -0.20
C GLU A 29 -2.29 11.89 0.99
N ILE A 30 -1.37 11.61 1.92
CA ILE A 30 -1.64 10.86 3.16
C ILE A 30 -2.60 11.63 4.07
N LEU A 31 -2.34 12.92 4.28
CA LEU A 31 -3.19 13.79 5.08
C LEU A 31 -4.57 13.97 4.44
N SER A 32 -4.62 14.22 3.13
CA SER A 32 -5.86 14.39 2.37
C SER A 32 -6.73 13.13 2.39
N SER A 33 -6.13 11.94 2.28
CA SER A 33 -6.90 10.69 2.36
C SER A 33 -7.32 10.32 3.79
N GLY A 34 -6.72 10.95 4.81
CA GLY A 34 -6.92 10.57 6.21
C GLY A 34 -6.44 9.16 6.58
N VAL A 35 -5.53 8.56 5.79
CA VAL A 35 -5.05 7.18 6.02
C VAL A 35 -3.55 7.05 5.77
N LEU A 36 -2.83 6.69 6.83
CA LEU A 36 -1.44 6.22 6.79
C LEU A 36 -1.42 4.70 6.59
N LYS A 37 -0.99 4.25 5.41
CA LYS A 37 -0.76 2.83 5.13
C LYS A 37 0.69 2.48 5.46
N MET A 38 0.90 1.60 6.41
CA MET A 38 2.24 1.24 6.88
C MET A 38 2.48 -0.26 6.72
N GLY A 39 3.53 -0.60 5.98
CA GLY A 39 3.99 -1.97 5.81
C GLY A 39 4.70 -2.47 7.08
N VAL A 40 4.32 -3.64 7.59
CA VAL A 40 4.99 -4.31 8.70
C VAL A 40 5.25 -5.78 8.39
N ASN A 41 6.37 -6.31 8.88
CA ASN A 41 6.74 -7.72 8.68
C ASN A 41 6.48 -8.54 9.96
N PRO A 42 5.41 -9.33 10.03
CA PRO A 42 5.03 -10.07 11.24
C PRO A 42 5.97 -11.25 11.55
N GLY A 43 6.93 -11.53 10.67
CA GLY A 43 7.96 -12.56 10.84
C GLY A 43 9.17 -12.11 11.67
N LEU A 44 9.19 -10.86 12.17
CA LEU A 44 10.32 -10.29 12.91
C LEU A 44 9.94 -9.85 14.34
N PRO A 45 9.59 -10.76 15.27
CA PRO A 45 9.45 -10.39 16.68
C PRO A 45 10.77 -9.83 17.26
N PRO A 46 10.75 -8.78 18.10
CA PRO A 46 9.58 -8.09 18.67
C PRO A 46 9.05 -6.91 17.83
N LEU A 47 9.56 -6.71 16.60
CA LEU A 47 9.18 -5.58 15.74
C LEU A 47 7.71 -5.68 15.32
N ALA A 48 7.30 -6.82 14.77
CA ALA A 48 5.90 -7.12 14.54
C ALA A 48 5.62 -8.63 14.64
N LYS A 49 4.42 -8.98 15.07
CA LYS A 49 3.85 -10.33 15.05
C LYS A 49 2.33 -10.28 15.03
N TYR A 50 1.69 -11.40 14.73
CA TYR A 50 0.27 -11.59 15.04
C TYR A 50 0.10 -12.02 16.49
N ASP A 51 -0.90 -11.48 17.18
CA ASP A 51 -1.35 -11.97 18.49
C ASP A 51 -2.42 -13.06 18.35
N ASP A 52 -2.96 -13.52 19.48
CA ASP A 52 -3.99 -14.58 19.52
C ASP A 52 -5.32 -14.16 18.88
N LYS A 53 -5.54 -12.86 18.67
CA LYS A 53 -6.70 -12.29 17.98
C LYS A 53 -6.44 -12.05 16.49
N ASN A 54 -5.24 -12.41 16.02
CA ASN A 54 -4.77 -12.16 14.67
C ASN A 54 -4.61 -10.65 14.35
N ASP A 55 -4.37 -9.84 15.38
CA ASP A 55 -4.02 -8.43 15.27
C ASP A 55 -2.49 -8.27 15.13
N LEU A 56 -2.06 -7.27 14.36
CA LEU A 56 -0.64 -6.94 14.20
C LEU A 56 -0.17 -6.11 15.40
N VAL A 57 0.73 -6.67 16.20
CA VAL A 57 1.26 -6.05 17.42
C VAL A 57 2.79 -6.08 17.43
N GLY A 58 3.41 -5.17 18.19
CA GLY A 58 4.87 -5.07 18.33
C GLY A 58 5.34 -3.62 18.23
N PHE A 59 6.67 -3.43 18.18
CA PHE A 59 7.27 -2.10 18.07
C PHE A 59 6.81 -1.32 16.83
N ASP A 60 6.78 -1.93 15.64
CA ASP A 60 6.41 -1.23 14.41
C ASP A 60 4.93 -0.79 14.44
N PRO A 61 3.94 -1.66 14.77
CA PRO A 61 2.55 -1.25 14.98
C PRO A 61 2.38 -0.10 15.99
N ASP A 62 3.09 -0.15 17.12
CA ASP A 62 2.99 0.88 18.17
C ASP A 62 3.51 2.24 17.68
N ILE A 63 4.64 2.26 16.96
CA ILE A 63 5.20 3.47 16.35
C ILE A 63 4.26 4.00 15.27
N GLY A 64 3.72 3.13 14.42
CA GLY A 64 2.73 3.52 13.41
C GLY A 64 1.49 4.14 14.02
N ALA A 65 1.01 3.61 15.14
CA ALA A 65 -0.16 4.15 15.85
C ALA A 65 0.11 5.56 16.37
N LYS A 66 1.29 5.79 16.96
CA LYS A 66 1.69 7.13 17.42
C LYS A 66 1.92 8.11 16.30
N LEU A 67 2.51 7.67 15.19
CA LEU A 67 2.68 8.53 14.02
C LEU A 67 1.32 8.93 13.41
N ALA A 68 0.39 7.97 13.27
CA ALA A 68 -0.95 8.26 12.78
C ALA A 68 -1.73 9.20 13.71
N GLU A 69 -1.61 9.03 15.03
CA GLU A 69 -2.17 9.94 16.04
C GLU A 69 -1.64 11.36 15.89
N MET A 70 -0.31 11.52 15.76
CA MET A 70 0.34 12.83 15.57
C MET A 70 -0.10 13.53 14.27
N LEU A 71 -0.35 12.74 13.20
CA LEU A 71 -0.81 13.24 11.91
C LEU A 71 -2.33 13.47 11.86
N GLY A 72 -3.09 13.00 12.86
CA GLY A 72 -4.56 13.07 12.87
C GLY A 72 -5.23 12.18 11.82
N VAL A 73 -4.61 11.05 11.45
CA VAL A 73 -5.11 10.13 10.41
C VAL A 73 -5.31 8.72 10.96
N LYS A 74 -6.03 7.88 10.22
CA LYS A 74 -6.18 6.46 10.54
C LYS A 74 -4.93 5.67 10.13
N LEU A 75 -4.46 4.76 10.99
CA LEU A 75 -3.47 3.75 10.62
C LEU A 75 -4.12 2.55 9.93
N GLU A 76 -3.55 2.12 8.82
CA GLU A 76 -3.84 0.84 8.16
C GLU A 76 -2.54 0.05 8.04
N LEU A 77 -2.43 -1.04 8.79
CA LEU A 77 -1.26 -1.93 8.75
C LEU A 77 -1.39 -2.91 7.58
N VAL A 78 -0.33 -3.00 6.78
CA VAL A 78 -0.25 -3.91 5.63
C VAL A 78 0.86 -4.91 5.89
N LYS A 79 0.53 -6.21 5.83
CA LYS A 79 1.53 -7.26 5.93
C LYS A 79 2.47 -7.18 4.72
N VAL A 80 3.77 -7.09 4.99
CA VAL A 80 4.85 -7.27 4.01
C VAL A 80 5.77 -8.41 4.44
N GLY A 81 6.64 -8.86 3.54
CA GLY A 81 7.67 -9.87 3.83
C GLY A 81 9.07 -9.32 3.60
N SER A 82 10.07 -10.11 3.99
CA SER A 82 11.45 -9.90 3.54
C SER A 82 11.58 -10.44 2.10
N PRO A 83 12.40 -9.81 1.25
CA PRO A 83 12.81 -10.38 -0.04
C PRO A 83 13.43 -11.77 0.10
#